data_AF-A0A0U5JIU7-F1
#
_entry.id   AF-A0A0U5JIU7-F1
#
_cell.length_a   1.000
_cell.length_b   1.000
_cell.length_c   1.000
_cell.angle_alpha   90.00
_cell.angle_beta   90.00
_cell.angle_gamma   90.00
#
_symmetry.space_group_name_H-M   'P 1'
#
loop_
_entity.id
_entity.type
_entity.pdbx_description
1 polymer ?
#
loop_
_entity_poly.entity_id
_entity_poly.type
_entity_poly.pdbx_seq_one_letter_code
_entity_poly.pdbx_strand_id
1 'polypeptide(L)'
;MLISLLAFLLAFLTKFYFISLPVTESAIAMITGGTVVLLAAALTSTLTLLPLERLEQNLVPNLMELFRKDRWLQLGRSWLFLFPLLSYVAAALLYADQFAFKHWLVPAWIFAFGISLDALKEVWKSMLRFLNPLYLVNLFSHAAKKAVQNEKDEALWGSIDNLSEMSLRAIDKSKIALSTQTLQAFPPIIRTFFASSKSISRINIDKETEKATGRDEASYTIFYLLQRLELINDRALQSRLETVCRQMIMVLGKIIIASAKYDLSMVPFPTHFLTKFGLKALQHHFSEVTVLTTSTLQEIARTILTEIDITYSELQEPFQAIINGLDAIAKATFKKDKSTSIKVLVQPFVDLKALFQTEKMSKHPDTPVILSEIERVIEEFTVLEQVMRSIPPIPELGETGFSSQSSSPDTITPAS
;
A
#
# COMPACT_ATOMS: atom_id res chain seq x y z
N MET A 1 -2.76 -28.57 -17.52
CA MET A 1 -3.64 -29.15 -18.56
C MET A 1 -2.87 -29.79 -19.72
N LEU A 2 -1.74 -29.22 -20.16
CA LEU A 2 -0.94 -29.79 -21.25
C LEU A 2 -0.38 -31.20 -20.91
N ILE A 3 -0.06 -31.45 -19.63
CA ILE A 3 0.46 -32.74 -19.15
C ILE A 3 -0.66 -33.78 -19.07
N SER A 4 -1.84 -33.43 -18.57
CA SER A 4 -3.02 -34.32 -18.57
C SER A 4 -3.48 -34.68 -19.98
N LEU A 5 -3.35 -33.76 -20.94
CA LEU A 5 -3.74 -33.99 -22.34
C LEU A 5 -2.75 -34.93 -23.03
N LEU A 6 -1.45 -34.78 -22.76
CA LEU A 6 -0.42 -35.70 -23.21
C LEU A 6 -0.55 -37.08 -22.54
N ALA A 7 -0.89 -37.14 -21.24
CA ALA A 7 -1.17 -38.37 -20.52
C ALA A 7 -2.44 -39.07 -21.03
N PHE A 8 -3.48 -38.31 -21.40
CA PHE A 8 -4.69 -38.84 -22.04
C PHE A 8 -4.36 -39.43 -23.42
N LEU A 9 -3.52 -38.76 -24.21
CA LEU A 9 -3.07 -39.23 -25.51
C LEU A 9 -2.20 -40.50 -25.37
N LEU A 10 -1.33 -40.56 -24.36
CA LEU A 10 -0.57 -41.76 -23.98
C LEU A 10 -1.47 -42.91 -23.48
N ALA A 11 -2.48 -42.62 -22.67
CA ALA A 11 -3.47 -43.60 -22.19
C ALA A 11 -4.32 -44.17 -23.35
N PHE A 12 -4.65 -43.32 -24.32
CA PHE A 12 -5.34 -43.73 -25.54
C PHE A 12 -4.42 -44.58 -26.43
N LEU A 13 -3.18 -44.14 -26.68
CA LEU A 13 -2.21 -44.88 -27.48
C LEU A 13 -1.81 -46.23 -26.84
N THR A 14 -1.68 -46.30 -25.52
CA THR A 14 -1.38 -47.57 -24.82
C THR A 14 -2.49 -48.60 -24.98
N LYS A 15 -3.75 -48.18 -25.08
CA LYS A 15 -4.88 -49.08 -25.36
C LYS A 15 -4.89 -49.61 -26.81
N PHE A 16 -4.46 -48.80 -27.78
CA PHE A 16 -4.56 -49.13 -29.20
C PHE A 16 -3.28 -49.72 -29.81
N TYR A 17 -2.09 -49.39 -29.27
CA TYR A 17 -0.79 -49.74 -29.87
C TYR A 17 0.12 -50.60 -28.98
N PHE A 18 0.01 -50.53 -27.65
CA PHE A 18 0.89 -51.30 -26.77
C PHE A 18 0.27 -52.64 -26.39
N ILE A 19 0.87 -53.70 -26.93
CA ILE A 19 0.69 -55.10 -26.53
C ILE A 19 0.85 -55.18 -25.00
N SER A 20 -0.06 -55.92 -24.36
CA SER A 20 -0.17 -56.16 -22.92
C SER A 20 1.16 -56.06 -22.16
N LEU A 21 1.41 -54.91 -21.53
CA LEU A 21 2.51 -54.76 -20.58
C LEU A 21 2.38 -55.86 -19.52
N PRO A 22 3.45 -56.56 -19.16
CA PRO A 22 3.40 -57.58 -18.12
C PRO A 22 2.90 -56.95 -16.81
N VAL A 23 2.05 -57.69 -16.12
CA VAL A 23 1.32 -57.22 -14.92
C VAL A 23 2.31 -56.75 -13.84
N THR A 24 3.44 -57.44 -13.71
CA THR A 24 4.51 -57.11 -12.76
C THR A 24 5.15 -55.75 -13.04
N GLU A 25 5.52 -55.45 -14.29
CA GLU A 25 6.10 -54.15 -14.66
C GLU A 25 5.10 -53.01 -14.48
N SER A 26 3.83 -53.24 -14.83
CA SER A 26 2.76 -52.26 -14.64
C SER A 26 2.52 -51.94 -13.16
N ALA A 27 2.50 -52.97 -12.31
CA ALA A 27 2.34 -52.79 -10.87
C ALA A 27 3.54 -52.07 -10.23
N ILE A 28 4.77 -52.40 -10.63
CA ILE A 28 5.98 -51.70 -10.19
C ILE A 28 5.94 -50.22 -10.62
N ALA A 29 5.53 -49.93 -11.85
CA ALA A 29 5.39 -48.56 -12.34
C ALA A 29 4.33 -47.76 -11.54
N MET A 30 3.21 -48.39 -11.18
CA MET A 30 2.17 -47.76 -10.34
C MET A 30 2.68 -47.46 -8.93
N ILE A 31 3.35 -48.42 -8.28
CA ILE A 31 3.91 -48.22 -6.94
C ILE A 31 4.98 -47.12 -6.99
N THR A 32 5.89 -47.18 -7.96
CA THR A 32 6.97 -46.20 -8.11
C THR A 32 6.40 -44.81 -8.41
N GLY A 33 5.48 -44.68 -9.37
CA GLY A 33 4.84 -43.40 -9.69
C GLY A 33 4.07 -42.81 -8.51
N GLY A 34 3.36 -43.65 -7.75
CA GLY A 34 2.67 -43.25 -6.52
C GLY A 34 3.63 -42.73 -5.44
N THR A 35 4.71 -43.47 -5.18
CA THR A 35 5.76 -43.05 -4.21
C THR A 35 6.42 -41.75 -4.62
N VAL A 36 6.74 -41.56 -5.90
CA VAL A 36 7.36 -40.32 -6.41
C VAL A 36 6.42 -39.12 -6.23
N VAL A 37 5.13 -39.27 -6.54
CA VAL A 37 4.16 -38.18 -6.34
C VAL A 37 4.00 -37.87 -4.85
N LEU A 38 3.96 -38.89 -3.99
CA LEU A 38 3.89 -38.69 -2.54
C LEU A 38 5.11 -37.94 -2.00
N LEU A 39 6.31 -38.36 -2.40
CA LEU A 39 7.57 -37.70 -2.01
C LEU A 39 7.63 -36.26 -2.52
N ALA A 40 7.22 -36.03 -3.77
CA ALA A 40 7.15 -34.69 -4.33
C ALA A 40 6.10 -33.81 -3.61
N ALA A 41 4.94 -34.36 -3.26
CA ALA A 41 3.90 -33.65 -2.50
C ALA A 41 4.37 -33.30 -1.07
N ALA A 42 5.07 -34.23 -0.41
CA ALA A 42 5.67 -34.00 0.90
C ALA A 42 6.77 -32.93 0.83
N LEU A 43 7.69 -33.04 -0.13
CA LEU A 43 8.77 -32.08 -0.35
C LEU A 43 8.25 -30.68 -0.68
N THR A 44 7.25 -30.57 -1.57
CA THR A 44 6.64 -29.29 -1.92
C THR A 44 5.92 -28.67 -0.72
N SER A 45 5.28 -29.47 0.14
CA SER A 45 4.63 -28.97 1.35
C SER A 45 5.65 -28.47 2.39
N THR A 46 6.73 -29.22 2.64
CA THR A 46 7.75 -28.83 3.62
C THR A 46 8.56 -27.63 3.16
N LEU A 47 8.98 -27.60 1.88
CA LEU A 47 9.73 -26.48 1.31
C LEU A 47 8.93 -25.18 1.24
N THR A 48 7.60 -25.23 1.34
CA THR A 48 6.75 -24.04 1.23
C THR A 48 6.24 -23.54 2.57
N LEU A 49 5.92 -24.42 3.52
CA LEU A 49 5.45 -24.02 4.85
C LEU A 49 6.50 -23.16 5.58
N LEU A 50 7.77 -23.54 5.50
CA LEU A 50 8.86 -22.85 6.20
C LEU A 50 9.09 -21.40 5.70
N PRO A 51 9.24 -21.12 4.39
CA PRO A 51 9.36 -19.75 3.92
C PRO A 51 8.07 -18.96 4.08
N LEU A 52 6.91 -19.61 4.02
CA LEU A 52 5.62 -18.97 4.26
C LEU A 52 5.45 -18.52 5.72
N GLU A 53 5.82 -19.36 6.69
CA GLU A 53 5.81 -19.02 8.11
C GLU A 53 6.81 -17.89 8.40
N ARG A 54 8.01 -17.94 7.81
CA ARG A 54 8.97 -16.82 7.90
C ARG A 54 8.43 -15.55 7.27
N LEU A 55 7.71 -15.63 6.15
CA LEU A 55 7.09 -14.47 5.51
C LEU A 55 5.97 -13.90 6.39
N GLU A 56 5.19 -14.77 7.03
CA GLU A 56 4.13 -14.37 7.96
C GLU A 56 4.71 -13.68 9.20
N GLN A 57 5.77 -14.20 9.78
CA GLN A 57 6.41 -13.60 10.95
C GLN A 57 7.08 -12.26 10.62
N ASN A 58 7.64 -12.12 9.42
CA ASN A 58 8.48 -10.97 9.09
C ASN A 58 7.76 -9.85 8.33
N LEU A 59 6.73 -10.14 7.53
CA LEU A 59 6.19 -9.17 6.57
C LEU A 59 4.66 -9.15 6.45
N VAL A 60 3.99 -10.30 6.44
CA VAL A 60 2.55 -10.34 6.10
C VAL A 60 1.72 -10.99 7.21
N PRO A 61 0.85 -10.26 7.91
CA PRO A 61 -0.02 -10.87 8.92
C PRO A 61 -1.06 -11.80 8.30
N ASN A 62 -1.49 -12.81 9.06
CA ASN A 62 -2.57 -13.74 8.72
C ASN A 62 -2.38 -14.47 7.38
N LEU A 63 -1.14 -14.56 6.88
CA LEU A 63 -0.82 -15.22 5.62
C LEU A 63 -1.18 -16.70 5.67
N MET A 64 -0.99 -17.36 6.82
CA MET A 64 -1.35 -18.77 6.99
C MET A 64 -2.84 -19.01 7.01
N GLU A 65 -3.62 -18.07 7.53
CA GLU A 65 -5.07 -18.16 7.46
C GLU A 65 -5.57 -18.05 6.01
N LEU A 66 -5.04 -17.08 5.24
CA LEU A 66 -5.37 -16.91 3.82
C LEU A 66 -4.99 -18.13 2.99
N PHE A 67 -3.79 -18.65 3.23
CA PHE A 67 -3.29 -19.84 2.56
C PHE A 67 -4.12 -21.09 2.90
N ARG A 68 -4.61 -21.20 4.14
CA ARG A 68 -5.52 -22.27 4.54
C ARG A 68 -6.91 -22.12 3.92
N LYS A 69 -7.43 -20.91 3.73
CA LYS A 69 -8.79 -20.67 3.19
C LYS A 69 -8.89 -20.86 1.67
N ASP A 70 -7.79 -21.00 0.94
CA ASP A 70 -7.83 -21.22 -0.51
C ASP A 70 -8.32 -22.64 -0.87
N ARG A 71 -9.58 -22.71 -1.33
CA ARG A 71 -10.27 -23.96 -1.70
C ARG A 71 -9.56 -24.73 -2.82
N TRP A 72 -8.94 -24.05 -3.78
CA TRP A 72 -8.28 -24.71 -4.90
C TRP A 72 -6.99 -25.40 -4.47
N LEU A 73 -6.23 -24.73 -3.60
CA LEU A 73 -5.04 -25.30 -2.96
C LEU A 73 -5.40 -26.49 -2.05
N GLN A 74 -6.48 -26.38 -1.27
CA GLN A 74 -6.98 -27.49 -0.45
C GLN A 74 -7.36 -28.72 -1.29
N LEU A 75 -8.11 -28.50 -2.38
CA LEU A 75 -8.54 -29.57 -3.28
C LEU A 75 -7.34 -30.25 -3.97
N GLY A 76 -6.40 -29.45 -4.48
CA GLY A 76 -5.17 -29.96 -5.09
C GLY A 76 -4.30 -30.76 -4.13
N ARG A 77 -4.15 -30.29 -2.88
CA ARG A 77 -3.43 -31.03 -1.82
C ARG A 77 -4.12 -32.34 -1.48
N SER A 78 -5.44 -32.31 -1.27
CA SER A 78 -6.21 -33.50 -0.96
C SER A 78 -6.06 -34.56 -2.06
N TRP A 79 -6.09 -34.14 -3.33
CA TRP A 79 -5.83 -35.01 -4.48
C TRP A 79 -4.42 -35.60 -4.48
N LEU A 80 -3.38 -34.80 -4.21
CA LEU A 80 -1.99 -35.25 -4.17
C LEU A 80 -1.71 -36.27 -3.06
N PHE A 81 -2.45 -36.22 -1.94
CA PHE A 81 -2.37 -37.24 -0.89
C PHE A 81 -3.23 -38.48 -1.19
N LEU A 82 -4.35 -38.31 -1.90
CA LEU A 82 -5.25 -39.41 -2.28
C LEU A 82 -4.66 -40.27 -3.43
N PHE A 83 -3.98 -39.65 -4.39
CA PHE A 83 -3.46 -40.33 -5.57
C PHE A 83 -2.48 -41.49 -5.25
N PRO A 84 -1.48 -41.35 -4.36
CA PRO A 84 -0.59 -42.45 -3.98
C PRO A 84 -1.35 -43.65 -3.42
N LEU A 85 -2.39 -43.41 -2.62
CA LEU A 85 -3.25 -44.46 -2.08
C LEU A 85 -4.02 -45.18 -3.20
N LEU A 86 -4.59 -44.42 -4.15
CA LEU A 86 -5.20 -44.99 -5.35
C LEU A 86 -4.18 -45.81 -6.17
N SER A 87 -2.93 -45.37 -6.23
CA SER A 87 -1.83 -46.05 -6.94
C SER A 87 -1.50 -47.42 -6.32
N TYR A 88 -1.44 -47.51 -4.99
CA TYR A 88 -1.20 -48.78 -4.29
C TYR A 88 -2.39 -49.73 -4.41
N VAL A 89 -3.61 -49.22 -4.29
CA VAL A 89 -4.84 -50.02 -4.48
C VAL A 89 -4.92 -50.53 -5.93
N ALA A 90 -4.61 -49.68 -6.91
CA ALA A 90 -4.54 -50.07 -8.32
C ALA A 90 -3.52 -51.18 -8.56
N ALA A 91 -2.31 -51.06 -8.00
CA ALA A 91 -1.30 -52.11 -8.08
C ALA A 91 -1.74 -53.43 -7.42
N ALA A 92 -2.42 -53.37 -6.27
CA ALA A 92 -2.95 -54.57 -5.61
C ALA A 92 -4.08 -55.24 -6.41
N LEU A 93 -4.99 -54.44 -6.99
CA LEU A 93 -6.08 -54.93 -7.84
C LEU A 93 -5.59 -55.58 -9.14
N LEU A 94 -4.41 -55.20 -9.64
CA LEU A 94 -3.77 -55.89 -10.76
C LEU A 94 -3.36 -57.34 -10.43
N TYR A 95 -3.13 -57.68 -9.17
CA TYR A 95 -2.80 -59.04 -8.72
C TYR A 95 -4.03 -59.86 -8.30
N ALA A 96 -5.22 -59.26 -8.23
CA ALA A 96 -6.46 -59.98 -7.95
C ALA A 96 -7.01 -60.63 -9.22
N ASP A 97 -7.10 -61.96 -9.24
CA ASP A 97 -7.50 -62.73 -10.43
C ASP A 97 -8.96 -62.50 -10.87
N GLN A 98 -9.82 -61.96 -10.00
CA GLN A 98 -11.26 -61.81 -10.25
C GLN A 98 -11.70 -60.41 -10.72
N PHE A 99 -10.76 -59.49 -11.02
CA PHE A 99 -11.13 -58.12 -11.36
C PHE A 99 -11.43 -57.93 -12.86
N ALA A 100 -12.72 -57.81 -13.21
CA ALA A 100 -13.21 -57.73 -14.59
C ALA A 100 -12.71 -56.52 -15.41
N PHE A 101 -12.28 -55.43 -14.76
CA PHE A 101 -11.86 -54.18 -15.43
C PHE A 101 -10.34 -53.99 -15.51
N LYS A 102 -9.55 -55.07 -15.38
CA LYS A 102 -8.08 -55.04 -15.35
C LYS A 102 -7.45 -54.27 -16.53
N HIS A 103 -8.04 -54.37 -17.72
CA HIS A 103 -7.55 -53.71 -18.94
C HIS A 103 -7.72 -52.18 -18.93
N TRP A 104 -8.67 -51.65 -18.16
CA TRP A 104 -8.90 -50.19 -18.05
C TRP A 104 -8.08 -49.54 -16.95
N LEU A 105 -7.49 -50.33 -16.06
CA LEU A 105 -6.83 -49.87 -14.85
C LEU A 105 -5.51 -49.15 -15.17
N VAL A 106 -4.71 -49.64 -16.12
CA VAL A 106 -3.46 -48.99 -16.56
C VAL A 106 -3.72 -47.65 -17.28
N PRO A 107 -4.60 -47.55 -18.30
CA PRO A 107 -4.93 -46.28 -18.93
C PRO A 107 -5.55 -45.26 -17.94
N ALA A 108 -6.45 -45.70 -17.06
CA ALA A 108 -7.04 -44.82 -16.04
C ALA A 108 -5.98 -44.30 -15.06
N TRP A 109 -5.01 -45.14 -14.69
CA TRP A 109 -3.90 -44.74 -13.84
C TRP A 109 -2.98 -43.72 -14.52
N ILE A 110 -2.60 -43.93 -15.79
CA ILE A 110 -1.78 -42.98 -16.55
C ILE A 110 -2.47 -41.60 -16.62
N PHE A 111 -3.77 -41.60 -16.86
CA PHE A 111 -4.55 -40.36 -16.86
C PHE A 111 -4.58 -39.68 -15.49
N ALA A 112 -4.85 -40.43 -14.41
CA ALA A 112 -4.83 -39.92 -13.04
C ALA A 112 -3.44 -39.42 -12.61
N PHE A 113 -2.37 -40.07 -13.08
CA PHE A 113 -0.99 -39.64 -12.88
C PHE A 113 -0.73 -38.29 -13.57
N GLY A 114 -1.20 -38.13 -14.82
CA GLY A 114 -1.15 -36.85 -15.54
C GLY A 114 -1.87 -35.72 -14.81
N ILE A 115 -3.07 -35.98 -14.28
CA ILE A 115 -3.82 -35.03 -13.45
C ILE A 115 -3.02 -34.67 -12.19
N SER A 116 -2.38 -35.65 -11.55
CA SER A 116 -1.59 -35.43 -10.33
C SER A 116 -0.36 -34.56 -10.59
N LEU A 117 0.32 -34.72 -11.73
CA LEU A 117 1.43 -33.84 -12.12
C LEU A 117 0.95 -32.42 -12.43
N ASP A 118 -0.18 -32.26 -13.12
CA ASP A 118 -0.78 -30.95 -13.35
C ASP A 118 -1.21 -30.28 -12.03
N ALA A 119 -1.78 -31.05 -11.10
CA ALA A 119 -2.15 -30.57 -9.76
C ALA A 119 -0.90 -30.14 -8.97
N LEU A 120 0.18 -30.93 -9.00
CA LEU A 120 1.45 -30.60 -8.37
C LEU A 120 2.03 -29.29 -8.92
N LYS A 121 2.00 -29.13 -10.25
CA LYS A 121 2.45 -27.90 -10.92
C LYS A 121 1.62 -26.68 -10.52
N GLU A 122 0.29 -26.78 -10.48
CA GLU A 122 -0.58 -25.66 -10.10
C GLU A 122 -0.47 -25.32 -8.61
N VAL A 123 -0.32 -26.33 -7.74
CA VAL A 123 -0.04 -26.14 -6.32
C VAL A 123 1.29 -25.40 -6.14
N TRP A 124 2.35 -25.84 -6.82
CA TRP A 124 3.66 -25.17 -6.80
C TRP A 124 3.59 -23.72 -7.32
N LYS A 125 2.93 -23.49 -8.45
CA LYS A 125 2.76 -22.14 -9.03
C LYS A 125 1.95 -21.23 -8.10
N SER A 126 0.91 -21.75 -7.46
CA SER A 126 0.11 -21.01 -6.49
C SER A 126 0.94 -20.67 -5.24
N MET A 127 1.73 -21.60 -4.73
CA MET A 127 2.65 -21.36 -3.63
C MET A 127 3.67 -20.26 -3.94
N LEU A 128 4.28 -20.27 -5.13
CA LEU A 128 5.20 -19.21 -5.56
C LEU A 128 4.54 -17.82 -5.60
N ARG A 129 3.23 -17.75 -5.90
CA ARG A 129 2.48 -16.49 -5.84
C ARG A 129 2.34 -15.97 -4.41
N PHE A 130 2.04 -16.83 -3.43
CA PHE A 130 1.95 -16.43 -2.02
C PHE A 130 3.29 -16.01 -1.41
N LEU A 131 4.42 -16.48 -1.95
CA LEU A 131 5.74 -16.04 -1.51
C LEU A 131 6.09 -14.61 -2.00
N ASN A 132 5.34 -14.07 -2.96
CA ASN A 132 5.54 -12.71 -3.44
C ASN A 132 4.69 -11.72 -2.62
N PRO A 133 5.30 -10.88 -1.76
CA PRO A 133 4.54 -9.94 -0.94
C PRO A 133 3.80 -8.88 -1.77
N LEU A 134 4.25 -8.57 -2.98
CA LEU A 134 3.58 -7.64 -3.89
C LEU A 134 2.28 -8.23 -4.45
N TYR A 135 2.23 -9.55 -4.65
CA TYR A 135 1.00 -10.24 -5.03
C TYR A 135 -0.03 -10.15 -3.89
N LEU A 136 0.43 -10.26 -2.64
CA LEU A 136 -0.44 -10.17 -1.45
C LEU A 136 -1.03 -8.77 -1.27
N VAL A 137 -0.27 -7.70 -1.54
CA VAL A 137 -0.83 -6.33 -1.58
C VAL A 137 -2.01 -6.25 -2.56
N ASN A 138 -1.85 -6.81 -3.76
CA ASN A 138 -2.92 -6.82 -4.76
C ASN A 138 -4.12 -7.69 -4.32
N LEU A 139 -3.85 -8.82 -3.66
CA LEU A 139 -4.88 -9.71 -3.12
C LEU A 139 -5.72 -9.00 -2.06
N PHE A 140 -5.09 -8.33 -1.09
CA PHE A 140 -5.78 -7.55 -0.06
C PHE A 140 -6.51 -6.35 -0.65
N SER A 141 -5.92 -5.65 -1.62
CA SER A 141 -6.60 -4.55 -2.31
C SER A 141 -7.86 -5.02 -3.05
N HIS A 142 -7.79 -6.19 -3.71
CA HIS A 142 -8.94 -6.77 -4.38
C HIS A 142 -9.99 -7.27 -3.38
N ALA A 143 -9.57 -7.89 -2.28
CA ALA A 143 -10.45 -8.31 -1.19
C ALA A 143 -11.18 -7.12 -0.56
N ALA A 144 -10.48 -6.01 -0.30
CA ALA A 144 -11.07 -4.78 0.21
C ALA A 144 -12.13 -4.21 -0.76
N LYS A 145 -11.80 -4.10 -2.05
CA LYS A 145 -12.78 -3.63 -3.06
C LYS A 145 -14.00 -4.53 -3.16
N LYS A 146 -13.80 -5.86 -3.07
CA LYS A 146 -14.89 -6.82 -3.06
C LYS A 146 -15.71 -6.73 -1.77
N ALA A 147 -15.08 -6.48 -0.62
CA ALA A 147 -15.77 -6.28 0.65
C ALA A 147 -16.70 -5.07 0.59
N VAL A 148 -16.21 -3.96 0.03
CA VAL A 148 -17.03 -2.76 -0.24
C VAL A 148 -18.26 -3.09 -1.08
N GLN A 149 -18.07 -3.78 -2.21
CA GLN A 149 -19.16 -4.13 -3.14
C GLN A 149 -20.21 -5.08 -2.53
N ASN A 150 -19.83 -5.85 -1.52
CA ASN A 150 -20.72 -6.79 -0.85
C ASN A 150 -21.15 -6.31 0.55
N GLU A 151 -20.91 -5.03 0.87
CA GLU A 151 -21.31 -4.39 2.14
C GLU A 151 -20.79 -5.15 3.38
N LYS A 152 -19.53 -5.60 3.31
CA LYS A 152 -18.85 -6.30 4.42
C LYS A 152 -17.79 -5.42 5.05
N ASP A 153 -18.19 -4.52 5.93
CA ASP A 153 -17.30 -3.50 6.48
C ASP A 153 -16.20 -4.08 7.39
N GLU A 154 -16.49 -5.14 8.15
CA GLU A 154 -15.45 -5.85 8.92
C GLU A 154 -14.31 -6.39 8.03
N ALA A 155 -14.67 -6.92 6.86
CA ALA A 155 -13.68 -7.44 5.90
C ALA A 155 -12.89 -6.31 5.21
N LEU A 156 -13.50 -5.13 5.05
CA LEU A 156 -12.82 -3.94 4.59
C LEU A 156 -11.79 -3.47 5.62
N TRP A 157 -12.20 -3.29 6.88
CA TRP A 157 -11.28 -2.84 7.94
C TRP A 157 -10.16 -3.84 8.18
N GLY A 158 -10.46 -5.15 8.19
CA GLY A 158 -9.43 -6.19 8.26
C GLY A 158 -8.45 -6.14 7.08
N SER A 159 -8.90 -5.79 5.88
CA SER A 159 -8.01 -5.61 4.73
C SER A 159 -7.14 -4.35 4.84
N ILE A 160 -7.69 -3.26 5.40
CA ILE A 160 -6.92 -2.04 5.70
C ILE A 160 -5.85 -2.35 6.74
N ASP A 161 -6.19 -3.06 7.81
CA ASP A 161 -5.24 -3.42 8.88
C ASP A 161 -4.12 -4.31 8.36
N ASN A 162 -4.44 -5.34 7.56
CA ASN A 162 -3.43 -6.20 6.95
C ASN A 162 -2.47 -5.39 6.06
N LEU A 163 -2.99 -4.47 5.23
CA LEU A 163 -2.15 -3.58 4.41
C LEU A 163 -1.30 -2.65 5.30
N SER A 164 -1.88 -2.05 6.34
CA SER A 164 -1.15 -1.15 7.22
C SER A 164 -0.03 -1.86 7.97
N GLU A 165 -0.29 -3.05 8.50
CA GLU A 165 0.71 -3.88 9.17
C GLU A 165 1.80 -4.38 8.19
N MET A 166 1.43 -4.76 6.95
CA MET A 166 2.41 -5.05 5.90
C MET A 166 3.34 -3.87 5.65
N SER A 167 2.80 -2.64 5.61
CA SER A 167 3.61 -1.44 5.42
C SER A 167 4.52 -1.17 6.62
N LEU A 168 4.02 -1.31 7.85
CA LEU A 168 4.82 -1.13 9.07
C LEU A 168 5.99 -2.12 9.12
N ARG A 169 5.72 -3.41 8.90
CA ARG A 169 6.75 -4.46 8.87
C ARG A 169 7.73 -4.26 7.71
N ALA A 170 7.25 -3.79 6.56
CA ALA A 170 8.11 -3.43 5.44
C ALA A 170 9.06 -2.28 5.78
N ILE A 171 8.59 -1.26 6.51
CA ILE A 171 9.42 -0.16 7.04
C ILE A 171 10.47 -0.70 8.01
N ASP A 172 10.10 -1.57 8.94
CA ASP A 172 11.02 -2.16 9.92
C ASP A 172 12.14 -2.97 9.27
N LYS A 173 11.87 -3.57 8.11
CA LYS A 173 12.86 -4.33 7.32
C LYS A 173 13.48 -3.49 6.19
N SER A 174 13.25 -2.18 6.16
CA SER A 174 13.72 -1.24 5.12
C SER A 174 13.37 -1.66 3.69
N LYS A 175 12.23 -2.34 3.51
CA LYS A 175 11.69 -2.76 2.20
C LYS A 175 10.82 -1.64 1.61
N ILE A 176 11.47 -0.55 1.18
CA ILE A 176 10.83 0.67 0.67
C ILE A 176 9.83 0.36 -0.45
N ALA A 177 10.19 -0.47 -1.43
CA ALA A 177 9.32 -0.79 -2.57
C ALA A 177 7.99 -1.44 -2.14
N LEU A 178 8.04 -2.36 -1.18
CA LEU A 178 6.83 -3.02 -0.66
C LEU A 178 5.95 -2.03 0.10
N SER A 179 6.54 -1.19 0.95
CA SER A 179 5.80 -0.16 1.68
C SER A 179 5.14 0.85 0.73
N THR A 180 5.87 1.34 -0.27
CA THR A 180 5.35 2.24 -1.31
C THR A 180 4.17 1.60 -2.08
N GLN A 181 4.29 0.34 -2.50
CA GLN A 181 3.20 -0.33 -3.20
C GLN A 181 1.96 -0.52 -2.31
N THR A 182 2.19 -0.85 -1.04
CA THR A 182 1.12 -1.01 -0.04
C THR A 182 0.37 0.31 0.16
N LEU A 183 1.08 1.44 0.26
CA LEU A 183 0.48 2.77 0.33
C LEU A 183 -0.33 3.12 -0.91
N GLN A 184 0.14 2.74 -2.10
CA GLN A 184 -0.57 2.96 -3.36
C GLN A 184 -1.87 2.14 -3.49
N ALA A 185 -2.07 1.12 -2.65
CA ALA A 185 -3.30 0.33 -2.63
C ALA A 185 -4.48 1.04 -1.95
N PHE A 186 -4.25 2.02 -1.06
CA PHE A 186 -5.32 2.70 -0.32
C PHE A 186 -6.21 3.62 -1.17
N PRO A 187 -5.69 4.53 -2.03
CA PRO A 187 -6.54 5.41 -2.83
C PRO A 187 -7.61 4.70 -3.67
N PRO A 188 -7.32 3.60 -4.39
CA PRO A 188 -8.36 2.92 -5.16
C PRO A 188 -9.38 2.20 -4.28
N ILE A 189 -9.03 1.78 -3.05
CA ILE A 189 -10.00 1.22 -2.09
C ILE A 189 -11.00 2.29 -1.68
N ILE A 190 -10.51 3.47 -1.29
CA ILE A 190 -11.36 4.61 -0.89
C ILE A 190 -12.26 5.09 -2.02
N ARG A 191 -11.73 5.18 -3.26
CA ARG A 191 -12.56 5.53 -4.43
C ARG A 191 -13.70 4.54 -4.63
N THR A 192 -13.44 3.23 -4.49
CA THR A 192 -14.48 2.21 -4.58
C THR A 192 -15.47 2.30 -3.42
N PHE A 193 -14.99 2.57 -2.19
CA PHE A 193 -15.83 2.79 -1.02
C PHE A 193 -16.81 3.94 -1.25
N PHE A 194 -16.32 5.15 -1.56
CA PHE A 194 -17.19 6.30 -1.83
C PHE A 194 -18.16 6.11 -3.00
N ALA A 195 -17.73 5.43 -4.07
CA ALA A 195 -18.61 5.11 -5.18
C ALA A 195 -19.76 4.16 -4.75
N SER A 196 -19.46 3.22 -3.85
CA SER A 196 -20.46 2.30 -3.28
C SER A 196 -21.38 3.00 -2.29
N SER A 197 -20.86 3.89 -1.46
CA SER A 197 -21.64 4.63 -0.45
C SER A 197 -22.66 5.58 -1.05
N LYS A 198 -22.44 6.07 -2.29
CA LYS A 198 -23.44 6.84 -3.05
C LYS A 198 -24.56 5.97 -3.66
N SER A 199 -24.40 4.64 -3.68
CA SER A 199 -25.40 3.74 -4.29
C SER A 199 -26.50 3.36 -3.30
N ILE A 200 -27.74 3.30 -3.80
CA ILE A 200 -29.02 3.12 -3.05
C ILE A 200 -29.05 1.85 -2.17
N SER A 201 -28.11 0.91 -2.32
CA SER A 201 -28.10 -0.36 -1.59
C SER A 201 -27.81 -0.24 -0.09
N ARG A 202 -27.14 0.83 0.37
CA ARG A 202 -26.78 1.03 1.79
C ARG A 202 -27.88 1.65 2.67
N ILE A 203 -29.12 1.75 2.18
CA ILE A 203 -30.23 2.36 2.94
C ILE A 203 -30.67 1.48 4.14
N ASN A 204 -30.33 0.19 4.15
CA ASN A 204 -30.50 -0.69 5.30
C ASN A 204 -29.17 -0.86 6.05
N ILE A 205 -28.78 0.16 6.81
CA ILE A 205 -27.65 0.05 7.74
C ILE A 205 -28.01 -1.04 8.77
N ASP A 206 -27.18 -2.06 8.86
CA ASP A 206 -27.33 -3.12 9.86
C ASP A 206 -27.18 -2.51 11.26
N LYS A 207 -28.04 -2.91 12.21
CA LYS A 207 -28.07 -2.30 13.57
C LYS A 207 -26.75 -2.46 14.34
N GLU A 208 -25.91 -3.41 13.94
CA GLU A 208 -24.56 -3.61 14.51
C GLU A 208 -23.54 -2.63 13.93
N THR A 209 -23.60 -2.34 12.63
CA THR A 209 -22.73 -1.36 11.97
C THR A 209 -23.03 0.05 12.46
N GLU A 210 -24.31 0.43 12.60
CA GLU A 210 -24.71 1.72 13.17
C GLU A 210 -24.20 1.90 14.62
N LYS A 211 -24.15 0.82 15.41
CA LYS A 211 -23.57 0.84 16.76
C LYS A 211 -22.05 1.01 16.75
N ALA A 212 -21.36 0.51 15.73
CA ALA A 212 -19.90 0.55 15.63
C ALA A 212 -19.36 1.84 14.97
N THR A 213 -20.05 2.37 13.96
CA THR A 213 -19.61 3.51 13.15
C THR A 213 -20.39 4.81 13.42
N GLY A 214 -21.52 4.72 14.12
CA GLY A 214 -22.43 5.85 14.34
C GLY A 214 -23.29 6.15 13.12
N ARG A 215 -23.81 7.39 13.04
CA ARG A 215 -24.69 7.86 11.93
C ARG A 215 -23.94 8.12 10.61
N ASP A 216 -22.61 8.15 10.61
CA ASP A 216 -21.79 8.48 9.44
C ASP A 216 -20.63 7.49 9.26
N GLU A 217 -20.93 6.40 8.55
CA GLU A 217 -20.01 5.32 8.21
C GLU A 217 -18.84 5.81 7.33
N ALA A 218 -19.07 6.84 6.49
CA ALA A 218 -18.06 7.34 5.57
C ALA A 218 -16.99 8.14 6.31
N SER A 219 -17.40 9.05 7.19
CA SER A 219 -16.49 9.78 8.06
C SER A 219 -15.69 8.85 8.97
N TYR A 220 -16.34 7.84 9.57
CA TYR A 220 -15.64 6.85 10.38
C TYR A 220 -14.58 6.07 9.59
N THR A 221 -14.92 5.58 8.39
CA THR A 221 -14.00 4.78 7.58
C THR A 221 -12.78 5.59 7.12
N ILE A 222 -12.99 6.86 6.76
CA ILE A 222 -11.88 7.77 6.42
C ILE A 222 -11.04 8.08 7.65
N PHE A 223 -11.66 8.36 8.79
CA PHE A 223 -10.96 8.57 10.04
C PHE A 223 -10.06 7.38 10.40
N TYR A 224 -10.62 6.17 10.34
CA TYR A 224 -9.90 4.93 10.62
C TYR A 224 -8.69 4.75 9.70
N LEU A 225 -8.88 4.96 8.38
CA LEU A 225 -7.77 4.89 7.43
C LEU A 225 -6.69 5.92 7.75
N LEU A 226 -7.05 7.17 8.03
CA LEU A 226 -6.10 8.25 8.31
C LEU A 226 -5.28 7.97 9.57
N GLN A 227 -5.89 7.39 10.62
CA GLN A 227 -5.16 6.93 11.80
C GLN A 227 -4.13 5.86 11.44
N ARG A 228 -4.49 4.89 10.59
CA ARG A 228 -3.55 3.87 10.13
C ARG A 228 -2.41 4.45 9.29
N LEU A 229 -2.69 5.44 8.44
CA LEU A 229 -1.67 6.15 7.68
C LEU A 229 -0.74 6.98 8.59
N GLU A 230 -1.26 7.55 9.67
CA GLU A 230 -0.44 8.25 10.67
C GLU A 230 0.57 7.32 11.34
N LEU A 231 0.14 6.13 11.75
CA LEU A 231 1.05 5.14 12.34
C LEU A 231 2.18 4.77 11.38
N ILE A 232 1.87 4.59 10.09
CA ILE A 232 2.86 4.30 9.06
C ILE A 232 3.81 5.48 8.87
N ASN A 233 3.29 6.72 8.83
CA ASN A 233 4.10 7.92 8.67
C ASN A 233 5.08 8.11 9.84
N ASP A 234 4.59 7.99 11.07
CA ASP A 234 5.42 8.15 12.27
C ASP A 234 6.53 7.10 12.32
N ARG A 235 6.22 5.85 11.94
CA ARG A 235 7.22 4.80 11.83
C ARG A 235 8.24 5.09 10.72
N ALA A 236 7.80 5.58 9.55
CA ALA A 236 8.70 5.95 8.45
C ALA A 236 9.65 7.09 8.83
N LEU A 237 9.15 8.09 9.57
CA LEU A 237 9.96 9.21 10.10
C LEU A 237 11.02 8.73 11.08
N GLN A 238 10.66 7.85 12.02
CA GLN A 238 11.59 7.24 12.97
C GLN A 238 12.68 6.43 12.26
N SER A 239 12.31 5.65 11.25
CA SER A 239 13.22 4.84 10.44
C SER A 239 13.97 5.64 9.36
N ARG A 240 13.78 6.97 9.31
CA ARG A 240 14.36 7.90 8.35
C ARG A 240 14.14 7.53 6.88
N LEU A 241 12.97 6.99 6.55
CA LEU A 241 12.60 6.60 5.18
C LEU A 241 11.87 7.73 4.46
N GLU A 242 12.62 8.71 3.97
CA GLU A 242 12.07 9.89 3.28
C GLU A 242 11.19 9.52 2.07
N THR A 243 11.61 8.54 1.28
CA THR A 243 10.84 8.06 0.11
C THR A 243 9.43 7.57 0.48
N VAL A 244 9.28 6.93 1.65
CA VAL A 244 7.98 6.45 2.14
C VAL A 244 7.12 7.62 2.61
N CYS A 245 7.71 8.60 3.31
CA CYS A 245 7.03 9.84 3.71
C CYS A 245 6.55 10.62 2.47
N ARG A 246 7.39 10.73 1.44
CA ARG A 246 7.03 11.33 0.15
C ARG A 246 5.83 10.63 -0.50
N GLN A 247 5.83 9.29 -0.49
CA GLN A 247 4.71 8.50 -1.01
C GLN A 247 3.43 8.72 -0.19
N MET A 248 3.55 8.90 1.13
CA MET A 248 2.43 9.18 2.02
C MET A 248 1.73 10.49 1.65
N ILE A 249 2.49 11.57 1.43
CA ILE A 249 1.96 12.88 0.99
C ILE A 249 1.17 12.74 -0.32
N MET A 250 1.73 12.03 -1.32
CA MET A 250 1.03 11.78 -2.58
C MET A 250 -0.24 10.94 -2.43
N VAL A 251 -0.23 9.94 -1.54
CA VAL A 251 -1.38 9.07 -1.28
C VAL A 251 -2.49 9.84 -0.56
N LEU A 252 -2.14 10.63 0.44
CA LEU A 252 -3.08 11.53 1.11
C LEU A 252 -3.71 12.48 0.09
N GLY A 253 -2.92 13.17 -0.75
CA GLY A 253 -3.47 14.06 -1.76
C GLY A 253 -4.54 13.39 -2.66
N LYS A 254 -4.30 12.14 -3.07
CA LYS A 254 -5.29 11.35 -3.84
C LYS A 254 -6.55 11.00 -3.03
N ILE A 255 -6.41 10.77 -1.72
CA ILE A 255 -7.54 10.52 -0.80
C ILE A 255 -8.35 11.80 -0.59
N ILE A 256 -7.70 12.96 -0.46
CA ILE A 256 -8.39 14.27 -0.33
C ILE A 256 -9.23 14.55 -1.57
N ILE A 257 -8.66 14.37 -2.76
CA ILE A 257 -9.39 14.54 -4.03
C ILE A 257 -10.56 13.54 -4.12
N ALA A 258 -10.36 12.29 -3.68
CA ALA A 258 -11.45 11.31 -3.65
C ALA A 258 -12.56 11.71 -2.67
N SER A 259 -12.21 12.30 -1.52
CA SER A 259 -13.15 12.82 -0.53
C SER A 259 -13.91 14.01 -1.12
N ALA A 260 -13.22 14.96 -1.75
CA ALA A 260 -13.84 16.10 -2.41
C ALA A 260 -14.85 15.70 -3.51
N LYS A 261 -14.57 14.64 -4.28
CA LYS A 261 -15.50 14.08 -5.28
C LYS A 261 -16.70 13.36 -4.66
N TYR A 262 -16.56 12.90 -3.42
CA TYR A 262 -17.67 12.32 -2.66
C TYR A 262 -18.53 13.42 -2.05
N ASP A 263 -17.94 14.22 -1.17
CA ASP A 263 -18.55 15.35 -0.48
C ASP A 263 -17.43 16.33 -0.05
N LEU A 264 -17.61 17.62 -0.37
CA LEU A 264 -16.63 18.67 -0.04
C LEU A 264 -16.49 18.88 1.47
N SER A 265 -17.53 18.63 2.26
CA SER A 265 -17.47 18.71 3.73
C SER A 265 -16.45 17.74 4.35
N MET A 266 -16.08 16.67 3.62
CA MET A 266 -15.08 15.70 4.07
C MET A 266 -13.63 16.13 3.80
N VAL A 267 -13.39 17.23 3.07
CA VAL A 267 -12.04 17.69 2.70
C VAL A 267 -11.19 18.22 3.86
N PRO A 268 -11.73 19.02 4.80
CA PRO A 268 -10.93 19.63 5.87
C PRO A 268 -10.17 18.59 6.72
N PHE A 269 -10.81 17.47 7.02
CA PHE A 269 -10.26 16.46 7.91
C PHE A 269 -8.97 15.77 7.40
N PRO A 270 -8.94 15.13 6.22
CA PRO A 270 -7.71 14.57 5.65
C PRO A 270 -6.69 15.65 5.32
N THR A 271 -7.11 16.89 5.04
CA THR A 271 -6.20 18.03 4.82
C THR A 271 -5.38 18.33 6.06
N HIS A 272 -6.00 18.28 7.24
CA HIS A 272 -5.30 18.42 8.51
C HIS A 272 -4.20 17.35 8.69
N PHE A 273 -4.47 16.09 8.32
CA PHE A 273 -3.46 15.01 8.36
C PHE A 273 -2.30 15.27 7.39
N LEU A 274 -2.60 15.73 6.18
CA LEU A 274 -1.58 16.09 5.18
C LEU A 274 -0.63 17.17 5.71
N THR A 275 -1.18 18.26 6.27
CA THR A 275 -0.39 19.32 6.92
C THR A 275 0.42 18.78 8.08
N LYS A 276 -0.20 18.00 8.97
CA LYS A 276 0.46 17.39 10.13
C LYS A 276 1.66 16.54 9.71
N PHE A 277 1.54 15.75 8.64
CA PHE A 277 2.64 14.92 8.14
C PHE A 277 3.77 15.75 7.56
N GLY A 278 3.45 16.80 6.78
CA GLY A 278 4.45 17.75 6.28
C GLY A 278 5.21 18.45 7.41
N LEU A 279 4.52 18.89 8.46
CA LEU A 279 5.14 19.51 9.64
C LEU A 279 6.04 18.55 10.41
N LYS A 280 5.60 17.30 10.64
CA LYS A 280 6.45 16.26 11.25
C LYS A 280 7.69 15.99 10.37
N ALA A 281 7.53 15.90 9.05
CA ALA A 281 8.65 15.72 8.13
C ALA A 281 9.68 16.87 8.22
N LEU A 282 9.20 18.11 8.33
CA LEU A 282 10.06 19.27 8.55
C LEU A 282 10.86 19.17 9.85
N GLN A 283 10.25 18.72 10.95
CA GLN A 283 10.92 18.49 12.24
C GLN A 283 12.02 17.42 12.13
N HIS A 284 11.83 16.41 11.27
CA HIS A 284 12.81 15.36 10.97
C HIS A 284 13.82 15.71 9.87
N HIS A 285 13.86 16.98 9.42
CA HIS A 285 14.76 17.47 8.36
C HIS A 285 14.51 16.95 6.93
N PHE A 286 13.30 16.48 6.64
CA PHE A 286 12.87 16.15 5.28
C PHE A 286 12.23 17.35 4.59
N SER A 287 13.07 18.30 4.15
CA SER A 287 12.64 19.53 3.48
C SER A 287 11.91 19.24 2.16
N GLU A 288 12.34 18.24 1.38
CA GLU A 288 11.69 17.89 0.11
C GLU A 288 10.25 17.40 0.32
N VAL A 289 10.00 16.62 1.38
CA VAL A 289 8.65 16.18 1.76
C VAL A 289 7.78 17.36 2.17
N THR A 290 8.37 18.35 2.82
CA THR A 290 7.67 19.59 3.22
C THR A 290 7.27 20.40 1.99
N VAL A 291 8.20 20.61 1.05
CA VAL A 291 7.93 21.30 -0.23
C VAL A 291 6.85 20.56 -1.02
N LEU A 292 6.94 19.23 -1.09
CA LEU A 292 5.91 18.42 -1.75
C LEU A 292 4.54 18.57 -1.09
N THR A 293 4.47 18.73 0.23
CA THR A 293 3.21 18.94 0.95
C THR A 293 2.55 20.24 0.51
N THR A 294 3.32 21.33 0.43
CA THR A 294 2.86 22.63 -0.09
C THR A 294 2.33 22.51 -1.52
N SER A 295 3.10 21.87 -2.42
CA SER A 295 2.66 21.67 -3.81
C SER A 295 1.42 20.78 -3.91
N THR A 296 1.30 19.78 -3.03
CA THR A 296 0.13 18.88 -3.01
C THR A 296 -1.13 19.63 -2.55
N LEU A 297 -1.03 20.51 -1.56
CA LEU A 297 -2.14 21.37 -1.11
C LEU A 297 -2.64 22.30 -2.24
N GLN A 298 -1.71 22.90 -2.98
CA GLN A 298 -2.06 23.72 -4.15
C GLN A 298 -2.72 22.91 -5.26
N GLU A 299 -2.23 21.70 -5.52
CA GLU A 299 -2.80 20.83 -6.55
C GLU A 299 -4.20 20.32 -6.17
N ILE A 300 -4.44 20.05 -4.88
CA ILE A 300 -5.78 19.76 -4.36
C ILE A 300 -6.71 20.94 -4.61
N ALA A 301 -6.31 22.16 -4.23
CA ALA A 301 -7.10 23.37 -4.47
C ALA A 301 -7.45 23.54 -5.95
N ARG A 302 -6.44 23.40 -6.83
CA ARG A 302 -6.64 23.45 -8.28
C ARG A 302 -7.64 22.41 -8.76
N THR A 303 -7.47 21.16 -8.35
CA THR A 303 -8.33 20.04 -8.76
C THR A 303 -9.77 20.23 -8.29
N ILE A 304 -10.00 20.75 -7.09
CA ILE A 304 -11.34 21.06 -6.59
C ILE A 304 -12.04 22.06 -7.51
N LEU A 305 -11.37 23.14 -7.91
CA LEU A 305 -11.99 24.19 -8.72
C LEU A 305 -12.23 23.79 -10.18
N THR A 306 -11.36 22.92 -10.73
CA THR A 306 -11.39 22.52 -12.14
C THR A 306 -12.21 21.26 -12.41
N GLU A 307 -12.11 20.24 -11.55
CA GLU A 307 -12.70 18.91 -11.81
C GLU A 307 -14.01 18.66 -11.06
N ILE A 308 -14.34 19.46 -10.04
CA ILE A 308 -15.53 19.25 -9.21
C ILE A 308 -16.60 20.29 -9.58
N ASP A 309 -17.85 19.85 -9.59
CA ASP A 309 -18.97 20.76 -9.72
C ASP A 309 -19.17 21.50 -8.39
N ILE A 310 -18.91 22.81 -8.43
CA ILE A 310 -18.86 23.69 -7.26
C ILE A 310 -19.99 24.71 -7.28
N THR A 311 -20.92 24.66 -8.25
CA THR A 311 -21.92 25.73 -8.44
C THR A 311 -22.84 25.93 -7.22
N TYR A 312 -23.08 24.86 -6.46
CA TYR A 312 -23.93 24.88 -5.25
C TYR A 312 -23.21 24.33 -4.01
N SER A 313 -21.88 24.29 -4.04
CA SER A 313 -21.09 23.69 -2.96
C SER A 313 -20.48 24.75 -2.06
N GLU A 314 -20.43 24.48 -0.76
CA GLU A 314 -19.69 25.30 0.20
C GLU A 314 -18.18 25.06 0.03
N LEU A 315 -17.44 26.12 -0.30
CA LEU A 315 -16.00 26.10 -0.54
C LEU A 315 -15.22 26.68 0.63
N GLN A 316 -15.87 27.44 1.51
CA GLN A 316 -15.19 28.11 2.61
C GLN A 316 -14.37 27.14 3.48
N GLU A 317 -14.98 26.08 4.02
CA GLU A 317 -14.27 25.16 4.93
C GLU A 317 -13.11 24.40 4.25
N PRO A 318 -13.29 23.78 3.06
CA PRO A 318 -12.19 23.13 2.34
C PRO A 318 -11.01 24.06 2.10
N PHE A 319 -11.26 25.29 1.64
CA PHE A 319 -10.20 26.23 1.32
C PHE A 319 -9.56 26.84 2.56
N GLN A 320 -10.33 27.06 3.64
CA GLN A 320 -9.76 27.49 4.91
C GLN A 320 -8.81 26.43 5.48
N ALA A 321 -9.14 25.14 5.35
CA ALA A 321 -8.23 24.05 5.76
C ALA A 321 -6.93 24.05 4.94
N ILE A 322 -7.01 24.29 3.61
CA ILE A 322 -5.84 24.40 2.73
C ILE A 322 -4.98 25.61 3.08
N ILE A 323 -5.59 26.80 3.26
CA ILE A 323 -4.89 28.04 3.59
C ILE A 323 -4.18 27.91 4.94
N ASN A 324 -4.89 27.43 5.97
CA ASN A 324 -4.31 27.17 7.28
C ASN A 324 -3.15 26.17 7.22
N GLY A 325 -3.27 25.16 6.35
CA GLY A 325 -2.22 24.19 6.11
C GLY A 325 -0.96 24.79 5.51
N LEU A 326 -1.12 25.64 4.48
CA LEU A 326 -0.02 26.38 3.85
C LEU A 326 0.63 27.36 4.83
N ASP A 327 -0.18 28.09 5.60
CA ASP A 327 0.30 29.07 6.58
C ASP A 327 1.13 28.40 7.69
N ALA A 328 0.63 27.29 8.24
CA ALA A 328 1.36 26.54 9.25
C ALA A 328 2.73 26.03 8.73
N ILE A 329 2.78 25.53 7.49
CA ILE A 329 4.03 25.06 6.87
C ILE A 329 4.98 26.24 6.62
N ALA A 330 4.49 27.36 6.10
CA ALA A 330 5.30 28.55 5.83
C ALA A 330 5.90 29.12 7.13
N LYS A 331 5.09 29.29 8.17
CA LYS A 331 5.53 29.74 9.51
C LYS A 331 6.55 28.78 10.13
N ALA A 332 6.32 27.47 10.03
CA ALA A 332 7.25 26.48 10.55
C ALA A 332 8.59 26.46 9.78
N THR A 333 8.55 26.63 8.46
CA THR A 333 9.73 26.69 7.60
C THR A 333 10.58 27.91 7.95
N PHE A 334 9.96 29.10 8.04
CA PHE A 334 10.64 30.32 8.46
C PHE A 334 11.22 30.24 9.87
N LYS A 335 10.48 29.65 10.82
CA LYS A 335 10.95 29.47 12.19
C LYS A 335 12.20 28.58 12.24
N LYS A 336 12.27 27.57 11.37
CA LYS A 336 13.41 26.66 11.25
C LYS A 336 14.61 27.33 10.58
N ASP A 337 14.36 28.06 9.50
CA ASP A 337 15.38 28.77 8.73
C ASP A 337 14.95 30.19 8.40
N LYS A 338 15.43 31.14 9.22
CA LYS A 338 15.15 32.59 9.07
C LYS A 338 15.82 33.21 7.84
N SER A 339 16.73 32.49 7.17
CA SER A 339 17.34 32.95 5.92
C SER A 339 16.44 32.70 4.70
N THR A 340 15.37 31.92 4.87
CA THR A 340 14.39 31.65 3.82
C THR A 340 13.78 32.95 3.31
N SER A 341 13.84 33.17 2.00
CA SER A 341 13.24 34.33 1.37
C SER A 341 11.72 34.36 1.60
N ILE A 342 11.21 35.47 2.14
CA ILE A 342 9.78 35.66 2.37
C ILE A 342 8.99 35.51 1.07
N LYS A 343 9.55 35.91 -0.07
CA LYS A 343 8.92 35.73 -1.40
C LYS A 343 8.59 34.26 -1.68
N VAL A 344 9.46 33.33 -1.29
CA VAL A 344 9.25 31.89 -1.47
C VAL A 344 8.11 31.39 -0.58
N LEU A 345 7.98 31.93 0.63
CA LEU A 345 6.90 31.56 1.57
C LEU A 345 5.54 32.13 1.17
N VAL A 346 5.54 33.29 0.51
CA VAL A 346 4.32 33.98 0.04
C VAL A 346 3.81 33.41 -1.29
N GLN A 347 4.70 32.90 -2.15
CA GLN A 347 4.34 32.41 -3.49
C GLN A 347 3.14 31.45 -3.51
N PRO A 348 3.02 30.46 -2.59
CA PRO A 348 1.89 29.54 -2.63
C PRO A 348 0.52 30.20 -2.47
N PHE A 349 0.44 31.29 -1.71
CA PHE A 349 -0.77 32.09 -1.50
C PHE A 349 -1.11 32.94 -2.72
N VAL A 350 -0.10 33.49 -3.39
CA VAL A 350 -0.28 34.21 -4.66
C VAL A 350 -0.83 33.29 -5.74
N ASP A 351 -0.27 32.09 -5.86
CA ASP A 351 -0.76 31.07 -6.79
C ASP A 351 -2.19 30.64 -6.47
N LEU A 352 -2.52 30.47 -5.18
CA LEU A 352 -3.87 30.13 -4.72
C LEU A 352 -4.86 31.25 -5.05
N LYS A 353 -4.49 32.51 -4.81
CA LYS A 353 -5.28 33.71 -5.14
C LYS A 353 -5.64 33.74 -6.62
N ALA A 354 -4.69 33.42 -7.50
CA ALA A 354 -4.89 33.44 -8.94
C ALA A 354 -5.99 32.48 -9.41
N LEU A 355 -6.21 31.35 -8.70
CA LEU A 355 -7.26 30.39 -9.05
C LEU A 355 -8.69 30.97 -8.92
N PHE A 356 -8.88 31.94 -8.03
CA PHE A 356 -10.17 32.58 -7.77
C PHE A 356 -10.49 33.77 -8.68
N GLN A 357 -9.54 34.18 -9.54
CA GLN A 357 -9.73 35.28 -10.50
C GLN A 357 -10.44 34.85 -11.79
N THR A 358 -10.78 33.57 -11.92
CA THR A 358 -11.52 33.04 -13.07
C THR A 358 -12.97 33.50 -13.06
N GLU A 359 -13.60 33.60 -14.24
CA GLU A 359 -14.99 34.07 -14.36
C GLU A 359 -15.99 33.20 -13.58
N LYS A 360 -15.72 31.89 -13.48
CA LYS A 360 -16.52 30.94 -12.70
C LYS A 360 -16.44 31.25 -11.20
N MET A 361 -15.25 31.58 -10.71
CA MET A 361 -15.00 31.77 -9.28
C MET A 361 -15.33 33.18 -8.79
N SER A 362 -15.16 34.20 -9.63
CA SER A 362 -15.45 35.58 -9.24
C SER A 362 -16.92 35.82 -8.86
N LYS A 363 -17.83 34.95 -9.33
CA LYS A 363 -19.27 34.99 -9.06
C LYS A 363 -19.71 34.09 -7.90
N HIS A 364 -18.81 33.25 -7.34
CA HIS A 364 -19.15 32.32 -6.26
C HIS A 364 -19.27 33.06 -4.92
N PRO A 365 -20.29 32.76 -4.09
CA PRO A 365 -20.57 33.50 -2.84
C PRO A 365 -19.42 33.46 -1.82
N ASP A 366 -18.68 32.34 -1.76
CA ASP A 366 -17.59 32.17 -0.79
C ASP A 366 -16.28 32.84 -1.21
N THR A 367 -16.16 33.26 -2.48
CA THR A 367 -14.90 33.80 -3.04
C THR A 367 -14.38 35.03 -2.28
N PRO A 368 -15.19 36.03 -1.92
CA PRO A 368 -14.72 37.18 -1.15
C PRO A 368 -14.10 36.80 0.19
N VAL A 369 -14.70 35.83 0.89
CA VAL A 369 -14.22 35.37 2.19
C VAL A 369 -12.89 34.64 2.04
N ILE A 370 -12.79 33.72 1.07
CA ILE A 370 -11.56 32.97 0.79
C ILE A 370 -10.43 33.91 0.36
N LEU A 371 -10.70 34.89 -0.51
CA LEU A 371 -9.72 35.88 -0.95
C LEU A 371 -9.23 36.75 0.21
N SER A 372 -10.13 37.19 1.09
CA SER A 372 -9.76 38.01 2.25
C SER A 372 -8.80 37.26 3.18
N GLU A 373 -9.01 35.95 3.37
CA GLU A 373 -8.14 35.13 4.22
C GLU A 373 -6.76 34.91 3.58
N ILE A 374 -6.70 34.75 2.26
CA ILE A 374 -5.42 34.67 1.53
C ILE A 374 -4.66 35.99 1.64
N GLU A 375 -5.34 37.12 1.45
CA GLU A 375 -4.74 38.46 1.56
C GLU A 375 -4.20 38.73 2.96
N ARG A 376 -4.98 38.36 3.99
CA ARG A 376 -4.56 38.44 5.39
C ARG A 376 -3.21 37.75 5.64
N VAL A 377 -3.03 36.52 5.13
CA VAL A 377 -1.76 35.78 5.31
C VAL A 377 -0.61 36.41 4.51
N ILE A 378 -0.86 36.90 3.29
CA ILE A 378 0.16 37.60 2.49
C ILE A 378 0.64 38.88 3.19
N GLU A 379 -0.29 39.63 3.78
CA GLU A 379 0.00 40.84 4.54
C GLU A 379 0.85 40.55 5.78
N GLU A 380 0.54 39.48 6.54
CA GLU A 380 1.34 39.05 7.69
C GLU A 380 2.82 38.84 7.31
N PHE A 381 3.09 38.14 6.20
CA PHE A 381 4.45 37.91 5.73
C PHE A 381 5.11 39.18 5.17
N THR A 382 4.35 40.08 4.54
CA THR A 382 4.86 41.36 4.05
C THR A 382 5.32 42.25 5.21
N VAL A 383 4.54 42.31 6.29
CA VAL A 383 4.92 43.01 7.52
C VAL A 383 6.16 42.37 8.14
N LEU A 384 6.23 41.03 8.18
CA LEU A 384 7.42 40.33 8.67
C LEU A 384 8.69 40.69 7.86
N GLU A 385 8.59 40.78 6.53
CA GLU A 385 9.70 41.21 5.66
C GLU A 385 10.16 42.63 6.01
N GLN A 386 9.23 43.56 6.21
CA GLN A 386 9.54 44.94 6.62
C GLN A 386 10.26 44.97 7.97
N VAL A 387 9.78 44.19 8.94
CA VAL A 387 10.40 44.07 10.26
C VAL A 387 11.83 43.53 10.12
N MET A 388 12.04 42.45 9.36
CA MET A 388 13.38 41.88 9.15
C MET A 388 14.36 42.87 8.52
N ARG A 389 13.92 43.69 7.56
CA ARG A 389 14.75 44.72 6.93
C ARG A 389 15.08 45.88 7.86
N SER A 390 14.24 46.11 8.88
CA SER A 390 14.43 47.18 9.87
C SER A 390 15.33 46.78 11.05
N ILE A 391 15.66 45.49 11.20
CA ILE A 391 16.59 45.02 12.22
C ILE A 391 18.01 45.43 11.80
N PRO A 392 18.73 46.26 12.59
CA PRO A 392 20.10 46.62 12.28
C PRO A 392 20.98 45.37 12.24
N PRO A 393 21.99 45.31 11.35
CA PRO A 393 22.93 44.19 11.34
C PRO A 393 23.53 44.05 12.74
N ILE A 394 23.48 42.84 13.29
CA ILE A 394 24.11 42.53 14.57
C ILE A 394 25.58 42.91 14.42
N PRO A 395 26.12 43.82 15.24
CA PRO A 395 27.54 44.17 15.17
C PRO A 395 28.33 42.87 15.28
N GLU A 396 29.17 42.58 14.28
CA GLU A 396 30.23 41.62 14.46
C GLU A 396 30.95 42.03 15.74
N LEU A 397 30.99 41.14 16.74
CA LEU A 397 31.83 41.31 17.91
C LEU A 397 33.23 41.51 17.37
N GLY A 398 33.64 42.78 17.29
CA GLY A 398 34.91 43.18 16.73
C GLY A 398 36.01 42.35 17.36
N GLU A 399 36.91 41.89 16.51
CA GLU A 399 38.28 41.55 16.86
C GLU A 399 38.83 42.66 17.76
N THR A 400 38.62 42.48 19.06
CA THR A 400 39.12 43.36 20.09
C THR A 400 40.56 42.95 20.28
N GLY A 401 41.41 43.65 19.53
CA GLY A 401 42.79 43.98 19.87
C GLY A 401 43.56 42.97 20.71
N PHE A 402 44.29 42.10 20.04
CA PHE A 402 45.66 41.81 20.45
C PHE A 402 46.59 42.08 19.29
N SER A 403 46.87 43.37 19.09
CA SER A 403 48.14 43.80 18.53
C SER A 403 49.25 43.46 19.53
N SER A 404 49.70 42.20 19.55
CA SER A 404 51.01 41.88 20.13
C SER A 404 52.06 42.11 19.05
N GLN A 405 52.81 43.19 19.28
CA GLN A 405 53.96 43.65 18.54
C GLN A 405 54.90 42.51 18.11
N SER A 406 55.34 42.59 16.86
CA SER A 406 56.56 41.97 16.37
C SER A 406 57.75 42.36 17.26
N SER A 407 58.39 41.37 17.85
CA SER A 407 59.82 41.44 18.17
C SER A 407 60.44 40.11 17.82
N SER A 408 61.18 40.12 16.72
CA SER A 408 62.15 39.10 16.35
C SER A 408 63.21 39.00 17.45
N PRO A 409 63.71 37.79 17.77
CA PRO A 409 65.05 37.65 18.30
C PRO A 409 65.95 36.89 17.34
N ASP A 410 67.16 37.43 17.25
CA ASP A 410 68.27 37.04 16.43
C ASP A 410 68.73 35.59 16.59
N THR A 411 69.20 35.07 15.47
CA THR A 411 70.08 33.93 15.29
C THR A 411 71.34 34.04 16.16
N ILE A 412 71.54 33.14 17.13
CA ILE A 412 72.87 32.73 17.60
C ILE A 412 72.87 31.24 17.95
N THR A 413 73.53 30.43 17.13
CA THR A 413 74.21 29.16 17.49
C THR A 413 75.70 29.47 17.74
N PRO A 414 76.55 28.57 18.27
CA PRO A 414 76.36 27.43 19.20
C PRO A 414 77.42 27.42 20.35
N ALA A 415 77.27 26.55 21.36
CA ALA A 415 78.41 25.95 22.09
C ALA A 415 77.99 24.73 22.91
N SER A 416 78.85 23.70 22.86
CA SER A 416 78.93 22.42 23.61
C SER A 416 77.84 21.37 23.39
#